data_AF-A0A4Q3C7J8-F1
#
_entry.id   AF-A0A4Q3C7J8-F1
#
_cell.length_a   1.000
_cell.length_b   1.000
_cell.length_c   1.000
_cell.angle_alpha   90.00
_cell.angle_beta   90.00
_cell.angle_gamma   90.00
#
_symmetry.space_group_name_H-M   'P 1'
#
loop_
_entity.id
_entity.type
_entity.pdbx_description
1 polymer ?
#
loop_
_entity_poly.entity_id
_entity_poly.type
_entity_poly.pdbx_seq_one_letter_code
_entity_poly.pdbx_strand_id
1 'polypeptide(L)'
;TYSSHFKRPRPGQEMHIVLVDNGRSIQLGREDFRNSLKCIRCGACMNTCPVYRRSGGHSYHTAVAGPIGSILAPNLDMKQYADLPFASTLCGSCTNVCPVKINIHEQLYKWRQVIVQEGYSNKKKTAAMQAMAYTLSSPKVYRLAGKAGRVVMKYAPFAVNNGLNPWYKHRDMPEPPKESFGEWYRKNRG
;
A
#
# COMPACT_ATOMS: atom_id res chain seq x y z
N THR A 1 17.23 18.88 -22.36
CA THR A 1 18.06 19.42 -21.26
C THR A 1 17.20 20.35 -20.41
N TYR A 2 16.71 19.88 -19.26
CA TYR A 2 15.70 20.57 -18.41
C TYR A 2 16.33 21.38 -17.26
N SER A 3 17.38 22.15 -17.53
CA SER A 3 17.99 23.01 -16.51
C SER A 3 18.33 24.37 -17.11
N SER A 4 17.37 25.28 -17.07
CA SER A 4 17.56 26.68 -17.45
C SER A 4 18.14 27.44 -16.25
N HIS A 5 19.32 28.02 -16.41
CA HIS A 5 19.97 28.82 -15.39
C HIS A 5 19.69 30.29 -15.67
N PHE A 6 18.92 30.94 -14.80
CA PHE A 6 18.57 32.36 -14.91
C PHE A 6 19.36 33.14 -13.86
N LYS A 7 20.26 34.04 -14.30
CA LYS A 7 21.12 34.83 -13.39
C LYS A 7 20.71 36.31 -13.31
N ARG A 8 20.24 36.88 -14.41
CA ARG A 8 19.79 38.28 -14.51
C ARG A 8 18.79 38.44 -15.67
N PRO A 9 17.93 39.47 -15.64
CA PRO A 9 17.08 39.80 -16.79
C PRO A 9 17.91 40.13 -18.03
N ARG A 10 17.29 40.00 -19.22
CA ARG A 10 17.87 40.47 -20.48
C ARG A 10 17.94 42.01 -20.49
N PRO A 11 18.84 42.62 -21.29
CA PRO A 11 18.88 44.08 -21.41
C PRO A 11 17.52 44.65 -21.82
N GLY A 12 17.06 45.68 -21.11
CA GLY A 12 15.75 46.31 -21.35
C GLY A 12 14.54 45.49 -20.92
N GLN A 13 14.72 44.42 -20.15
CA GLN A 13 13.63 43.58 -19.63
C GLN A 13 13.68 43.46 -18.10
N GLU A 14 12.56 43.07 -17.51
CA GLU A 14 12.44 42.73 -16.10
C GLU A 14 12.35 41.20 -15.91
N MET A 15 12.79 40.71 -14.76
CA MET A 15 12.67 39.29 -14.38
C MET A 15 11.85 39.20 -13.11
N HIS A 16 10.66 38.60 -13.21
CA HIS A 16 9.81 38.30 -12.06
C HIS A 16 9.91 36.81 -11.75
N ILE A 17 10.24 36.48 -10.49
CA ILE A 17 10.27 35.10 -10.00
C ILE A 17 9.03 34.89 -9.15
N VAL A 18 8.09 34.08 -9.65
CA VAL A 18 6.87 33.71 -8.90
C VAL A 18 7.08 32.33 -8.30
N LEU A 19 7.15 32.26 -6.96
CA LEU A 19 7.26 31.01 -6.22
C LEU A 19 5.86 30.57 -5.77
N VAL A 20 5.36 29.47 -6.33
CA VAL A 20 4.05 28.91 -5.97
C VAL A 20 4.23 27.73 -5.03
N ASP A 21 3.70 27.76 -3.80
CA ASP A 21 3.91 26.66 -2.85
C ASP A 21 3.25 25.35 -3.30
N ASN A 22 1.97 25.39 -3.69
CA ASN A 22 1.16 24.23 -4.07
C ASN A 22 1.20 23.08 -3.03
N GLY A 23 1.16 23.43 -1.74
CA GLY A 23 1.18 22.47 -0.64
C GLY A 23 2.56 21.90 -0.29
N ARG A 24 3.65 22.40 -0.90
CA ARG A 24 5.02 21.96 -0.61
C ARG A 24 5.45 22.29 0.81
N SER A 25 5.03 23.42 1.36
CA SER A 25 5.34 23.80 2.74
C SER A 25 4.71 22.84 3.75
N ILE A 26 3.51 22.33 3.47
CA ILE A 26 2.85 21.30 4.28
C ILE A 26 3.65 20.00 4.25
N GLN A 27 4.06 19.55 3.06
CA GLN A 27 4.89 18.34 2.92
C GLN A 27 6.25 18.50 3.62
N LEU A 28 6.85 19.70 3.54
CA LEU A 28 8.12 20.02 4.17
C LEU A 28 8.02 19.94 5.71
N GLY A 29 6.89 20.35 6.27
CA GLY A 29 6.60 20.26 7.70
C GLY A 29 6.38 18.82 8.21
N ARG A 30 6.18 17.85 7.32
CA ARG A 30 6.02 16.44 7.70
C ARG A 30 7.36 15.72 7.72
N GLU A 31 7.93 15.51 8.90
CA GLU A 31 9.25 14.89 9.06
C GLU A 31 9.39 13.55 8.33
N ASP A 32 8.37 12.70 8.43
CA ASP A 32 8.34 11.39 7.77
C ASP A 32 8.41 11.48 6.23
N PHE A 33 7.93 12.58 5.63
CA PHE A 33 7.71 12.67 4.18
C PHE A 33 8.56 13.74 3.48
N ARG A 34 9.16 14.70 4.21
CA ARG A 34 9.93 15.82 3.63
C ARG A 34 11.08 15.38 2.71
N ASN A 35 11.64 14.20 2.94
CA ASN A 35 12.68 13.63 2.07
C ASN A 35 12.22 13.46 0.61
N SER A 36 10.92 13.27 0.35
CA SER A 36 10.38 13.20 -1.01
C SER A 36 10.59 14.48 -1.83
N LEU A 37 10.73 15.63 -1.17
CA LEU A 37 10.96 16.93 -1.82
C LEU A 37 12.36 17.05 -2.44
N LYS A 38 13.29 16.14 -2.14
CA LYS A 38 14.61 16.06 -2.78
C LYS A 38 14.54 15.53 -4.21
N CYS A 39 13.37 15.11 -4.69
CA CYS A 39 13.22 14.47 -5.99
C CYS A 39 13.66 15.38 -7.14
N ILE A 40 14.68 14.93 -7.88
CA ILE A 40 15.19 15.57 -9.11
C ILE A 40 14.51 15.07 -10.39
N ARG A 41 13.42 14.31 -10.26
CA ARG A 41 12.64 13.73 -11.39
C ARG A 41 13.46 12.91 -12.40
N CYS A 42 14.48 12.18 -11.94
CA CYS A 42 15.34 11.35 -12.80
C CYS A 42 14.68 10.07 -13.37
N GLY A 43 13.53 9.64 -12.85
CA GLY A 43 12.81 8.45 -13.33
C GLY A 43 13.35 7.10 -12.85
N ALA A 44 14.50 7.03 -12.16
CA ALA A 44 15.10 5.76 -11.71
C ALA A 44 14.13 4.90 -10.88
N CYS A 45 13.36 5.51 -9.97
CA CYS A 45 12.38 4.81 -9.16
C CYS A 45 11.25 4.19 -9.98
N MET A 46 10.84 4.80 -11.10
CA MET A 46 9.81 4.29 -12.00
C MET A 46 10.33 3.09 -12.79
N ASN A 47 11.54 3.22 -13.34
CA ASN A 47 12.16 2.20 -14.19
C ASN A 47 12.47 0.91 -13.44
N THR A 48 12.73 0.97 -12.14
CA THR A 48 12.96 -0.23 -11.32
C THR A 48 11.68 -0.81 -10.72
N CYS A 49 10.58 -0.04 -10.68
CA CYS A 49 9.37 -0.44 -9.96
C CYS A 49 8.61 -1.53 -10.75
N PRO A 50 8.41 -2.73 -10.18
CA PRO A 50 7.70 -3.80 -10.88
C PRO A 50 6.23 -3.47 -11.11
N VAL A 51 5.60 -2.70 -10.21
CA VAL A 51 4.19 -2.28 -10.34
C VAL A 51 4.04 -1.29 -11.48
N TYR A 52 4.82 -0.20 -11.46
CA TYR A 52 4.77 0.85 -12.49
C TYR A 52 5.04 0.28 -13.89
N ARG A 53 6.03 -0.62 -14.02
CA ARG A 53 6.36 -1.25 -15.31
C ARG A 53 5.24 -2.10 -15.89
N ARG A 54 4.27 -2.54 -15.08
CA ARG A 54 3.14 -3.37 -15.53
C ARG A 54 1.85 -2.57 -15.66
N SER A 55 1.60 -1.61 -14.76
CA SER A 55 0.39 -0.79 -14.79
C SER A 55 0.50 0.40 -15.75
N GLY A 56 1.72 0.92 -15.96
CA GLY A 56 1.93 2.21 -16.61
C GLY A 56 1.52 3.40 -15.74
N GLY A 57 1.64 4.61 -16.30
CA GLY A 57 1.38 5.87 -15.59
C GLY A 57 -0.09 6.20 -15.38
N HIS A 58 -0.99 5.77 -16.28
CA HIS A 58 -2.42 6.13 -16.21
C HIS A 58 -3.12 5.57 -14.97
N SER A 59 -2.68 4.42 -14.45
CA SER A 59 -3.22 3.82 -13.23
C SER A 59 -2.97 4.61 -11.95
N TYR A 60 -2.17 5.69 -12.01
CA TYR A 60 -1.84 6.53 -10.85
C TYR A 60 -2.75 7.76 -10.72
N HIS A 61 -3.62 8.05 -11.70
CA HIS A 61 -4.67 9.10 -11.65
C HIS A 61 -4.20 10.47 -11.13
N THR A 62 -2.92 10.78 -11.30
CA THR A 62 -2.28 12.02 -10.87
C THR A 62 -1.12 12.37 -11.81
N ALA A 63 -0.75 13.64 -11.88
CA ALA A 63 0.24 14.15 -12.83
C ALA A 63 1.65 13.57 -12.58
N VAL A 64 1.98 13.25 -11.34
CA VAL A 64 3.25 12.62 -10.97
C VAL A 64 2.98 11.14 -10.71
N ALA A 65 3.33 10.27 -11.65
CA ALA A 65 3.09 8.83 -11.50
C ALA A 65 4.23 8.11 -10.76
N GLY A 66 4.07 6.79 -10.57
CA GLY A 66 5.10 5.93 -10.01
C GLY A 66 5.32 6.09 -8.50
N PRO A 67 6.38 5.46 -7.94
CA PRO A 67 6.58 5.41 -6.49
C PRO A 67 6.70 6.78 -5.83
N ILE A 68 7.32 7.76 -6.49
CA ILE A 68 7.41 9.13 -5.96
C ILE A 68 6.05 9.84 -5.98
N GLY A 69 5.27 9.62 -7.04
CA GLY A 69 3.90 10.11 -7.18
C GLY A 69 3.00 9.67 -6.04
N SER A 70 3.05 8.38 -5.72
CA SER A 70 2.31 7.77 -4.62
C SER A 70 2.67 8.32 -3.23
N ILE A 71 3.79 9.04 -3.08
CA ILE A 71 4.14 9.74 -1.84
C ILE A 71 3.63 11.19 -1.85
N LEU A 72 3.71 11.86 -2.99
CA LEU A 72 3.36 13.28 -3.11
C LEU A 72 1.85 13.50 -3.19
N ALA A 73 1.12 12.62 -3.86
CA ALA A 73 -0.31 12.79 -4.12
C ALA A 73 -1.17 12.83 -2.84
N PRO A 74 -0.97 11.96 -1.82
CA PRO A 74 -1.76 12.03 -0.59
C PRO A 74 -1.54 13.32 0.23
N ASN A 75 -0.48 14.09 -0.04
CA ASN A 75 -0.29 15.41 0.55
C ASN A 75 -1.18 16.49 -0.09
N LEU A 76 -1.56 16.31 -1.35
CA LEU A 76 -2.49 17.21 -2.05
C LEU A 76 -3.93 16.91 -1.66
N ASP A 77 -4.31 15.63 -1.71
CA ASP A 77 -5.61 15.15 -1.26
C ASP A 77 -5.48 13.71 -0.75
N MET A 78 -5.49 13.55 0.57
CA MET A 78 -5.31 12.24 1.19
C MET A 78 -6.44 11.27 0.86
N LYS A 79 -7.67 11.77 0.72
CA LYS A 79 -8.86 10.95 0.48
C LYS A 79 -8.90 10.46 -0.96
N GLN A 80 -8.64 11.36 -1.92
CA GLN A 80 -8.64 11.05 -3.35
C GLN A 80 -7.54 10.05 -3.71
N TYR A 81 -6.36 10.14 -3.08
CA TYR A 81 -5.18 9.35 -3.41
C TYR A 81 -4.83 8.29 -2.35
N ALA A 82 -5.79 7.93 -1.49
CA ALA A 82 -5.61 6.99 -0.39
C ALA A 82 -5.15 5.59 -0.85
N ASP A 83 -5.44 5.22 -2.08
CA ASP A 83 -5.14 3.91 -2.66
C ASP A 83 -3.69 3.78 -3.15
N LEU A 84 -3.08 4.89 -3.61
CA LEU A 84 -1.77 4.88 -4.25
C LEU A 84 -0.65 4.26 -3.39
N PRO A 85 -0.52 4.56 -2.08
CA PRO A 85 0.49 3.91 -1.24
C PRO A 85 0.28 2.39 -1.10
N PHE A 86 -0.96 1.89 -1.25
CA PHE A 86 -1.29 0.48 -1.14
C PHE A 86 -0.99 -0.31 -2.42
N ALA A 87 -0.83 0.35 -3.57
CA ALA A 87 -0.43 -0.30 -4.82
C ALA A 87 1.02 -0.82 -4.80
N SER A 88 1.87 -0.27 -3.93
CA SER A 88 3.28 -0.69 -3.81
C SER A 88 3.44 -2.10 -3.24
N THR A 89 4.42 -2.87 -3.72
CA THR A 89 4.83 -4.14 -3.09
C THR A 89 5.80 -3.94 -1.93
N LEU A 90 6.25 -2.70 -1.68
CA LEU A 90 7.26 -2.35 -0.66
C LEU A 90 8.61 -3.08 -0.81
N CYS A 91 8.96 -3.53 -2.03
CA CYS A 91 10.21 -4.25 -2.30
C CYS A 91 11.52 -3.44 -2.11
N GLY A 92 11.47 -2.15 -1.76
CA GLY A 92 12.65 -1.33 -1.48
C GLY A 92 13.50 -0.90 -2.68
N SER A 93 13.30 -1.49 -3.87
CA SER A 93 14.14 -1.23 -5.06
C SER A 93 14.23 0.26 -5.43
N CYS A 94 13.11 1.00 -5.35
CA CYS A 94 13.07 2.43 -5.65
C CYS A 94 13.94 3.29 -4.72
N THR A 95 14.10 2.88 -3.45
CA THR A 95 14.98 3.54 -2.50
C THR A 95 16.44 3.23 -2.81
N ASN A 96 16.75 1.97 -3.12
CA ASN A 96 18.12 1.55 -3.42
C ASN A 96 18.70 2.28 -4.65
N VAL A 97 17.90 2.45 -5.71
CA VAL A 97 18.35 3.11 -6.95
C VAL A 97 18.28 4.64 -6.91
N CYS A 98 17.77 5.24 -5.83
CA CYS A 98 17.57 6.69 -5.78
C CYS A 98 18.91 7.43 -5.67
N PRO A 99 19.32 8.27 -6.66
CA PRO A 99 20.61 8.95 -6.62
C PRO A 99 20.69 10.00 -5.50
N VAL A 100 19.54 10.54 -5.07
CA VAL A 100 19.41 11.55 -4.02
C VAL A 100 18.89 10.97 -2.70
N LYS A 101 18.99 9.64 -2.54
CA LYS A 101 18.79 8.90 -1.27
C LYS A 101 17.42 9.15 -0.61
N ILE A 102 16.36 9.19 -1.40
CA ILE A 102 14.98 9.26 -0.88
C ILE A 102 14.56 7.87 -0.39
N ASN A 103 14.14 7.77 0.86
CA ASN A 103 13.59 6.56 1.47
C ASN A 103 12.13 6.27 1.03
N ILE A 104 11.90 6.21 -0.29
CA ILE A 104 10.59 6.04 -0.93
C ILE A 104 9.76 4.89 -0.32
N HIS A 105 10.30 3.69 -0.18
CA HIS A 105 9.52 2.54 0.30
C HIS A 105 9.05 2.69 1.76
N GLU A 106 9.88 3.28 2.63
CA GLU A 106 9.53 3.60 4.02
C GLU A 106 8.43 4.66 4.07
N GLN A 107 8.53 5.70 3.25
CA GLN A 107 7.49 6.74 3.17
C GLN A 107 6.16 6.18 2.69
N LEU A 108 6.17 5.28 1.70
CA LEU A 108 4.97 4.57 1.26
C LEU A 108 4.37 3.71 2.37
N TYR A 109 5.23 3.03 3.15
CA TYR A 109 4.79 2.26 4.30
C TYR A 109 4.18 3.15 5.39
N LYS A 110 4.79 4.31 5.67
CA LYS A 110 4.27 5.28 6.64
C LYS A 110 2.94 5.87 6.20
N TRP A 111 2.78 6.19 4.92
CA TRP A 111 1.50 6.65 4.37
C TRP A 111 0.37 5.64 4.60
N ARG A 112 0.62 4.33 4.49
CA ARG A 112 -0.40 3.31 4.81
C ARG A 112 -0.90 3.41 6.25
N GLN A 113 0.00 3.71 7.19
CA GLN A 113 -0.36 3.88 8.60
C GLN A 113 -1.21 5.14 8.79
N VAL A 114 -0.75 6.27 8.25
CA VAL A 114 -1.45 7.57 8.34
C VAL A 114 -2.84 7.47 7.72
N ILE A 115 -2.96 6.92 6.50
CA ILE A 115 -4.25 6.79 5.79
C ILE A 115 -5.23 5.90 6.58
N VAL A 116 -4.75 4.84 7.21
CA VAL A 116 -5.60 3.98 8.05
C VAL A 116 -6.03 4.71 9.31
N GLN A 117 -5.11 5.42 9.98
CA GLN A 117 -5.40 6.20 11.20
C GLN A 117 -6.40 7.33 10.94
N GLU A 118 -6.27 8.01 9.81
CA GLU A 118 -7.18 9.08 9.35
C GLU A 118 -8.53 8.53 8.83
N GLY A 119 -8.75 7.21 8.87
CA GLY A 119 -10.04 6.60 8.52
C GLY A 119 -10.34 6.54 7.02
N TYR A 120 -9.36 6.78 6.16
CA TYR A 120 -9.49 6.69 4.70
C TYR A 120 -9.32 5.26 4.16
N SER A 121 -9.22 4.27 5.05
CA SER A 121 -9.25 2.85 4.70
C SER A 121 -10.67 2.29 4.72
N ASN A 122 -10.92 1.23 3.95
CA ASN A 122 -12.23 0.55 3.96
C ASN A 122 -12.49 -0.08 5.34
N LYS A 123 -13.48 0.45 6.07
CA LYS A 123 -13.83 0.00 7.43
C LYS A 123 -14.12 -1.50 7.54
N LYS A 124 -14.76 -2.11 6.52
CA LYS A 124 -15.01 -3.56 6.49
C LYS A 124 -13.71 -4.34 6.42
N LYS A 125 -12.76 -3.89 5.60
CA LYS A 125 -11.42 -4.47 5.50
C LYS A 125 -10.66 -4.33 6.82
N THR A 126 -10.71 -3.15 7.44
CA THR A 126 -10.05 -2.91 8.73
C THR A 126 -10.58 -3.82 9.83
N ALA A 127 -11.90 -3.96 9.95
CA ALA A 127 -12.53 -4.89 10.89
C ALA A 127 -12.15 -6.35 10.62
N ALA A 128 -12.16 -6.78 9.35
CA ALA A 128 -11.75 -8.13 8.97
C ALA A 128 -10.27 -8.40 9.32
N MET A 129 -9.37 -7.44 9.10
CA MET A 129 -7.96 -7.56 9.47
C MET A 129 -7.76 -7.60 10.99
N GLN A 130 -8.53 -6.84 11.77
CA GLN A 130 -8.49 -6.91 13.24
C GLN A 130 -8.99 -8.26 13.75
N ALA A 131 -10.10 -8.78 13.21
CA ALA A 131 -10.60 -10.11 13.55
C ALA A 131 -9.59 -11.21 13.20
N MET A 132 -8.93 -11.10 12.04
CA MET A 132 -7.85 -11.99 11.63
C MET A 132 -6.65 -11.91 12.57
N ALA A 133 -6.22 -10.70 12.94
CA ALA A 133 -5.11 -10.49 13.87
C ALA A 133 -5.41 -11.11 15.25
N TYR A 134 -6.61 -10.91 15.78
CA TYR A 134 -7.06 -11.54 17.03
C TYR A 134 -7.08 -13.07 16.95
N THR A 135 -7.59 -13.60 15.83
CA THR A 135 -7.69 -15.05 15.63
C THR A 135 -6.32 -15.70 15.52
N LEU A 136 -5.40 -15.09 14.78
CA LEU A 136 -4.07 -15.64 14.50
C LEU A 136 -3.06 -15.40 15.63
N SER A 137 -3.22 -14.35 16.44
CA SER A 137 -2.30 -14.05 17.56
C SER A 137 -2.51 -14.96 18.78
N SER A 138 -3.66 -15.64 18.87
CA SER A 138 -3.98 -16.53 19.97
C SER A 138 -4.08 -18.00 19.53
N PRO A 139 -3.15 -18.88 19.96
CA PRO A 139 -3.19 -20.30 19.63
C PRO A 139 -4.48 -21.02 20.09
N LYS A 140 -5.14 -20.53 21.15
CA LYS A 140 -6.41 -21.09 21.62
C LYS A 140 -7.55 -20.72 20.67
N VAL A 141 -7.67 -19.44 20.33
CA VAL A 141 -8.71 -18.94 19.41
C VAL A 141 -8.55 -19.54 18.03
N TYR A 142 -7.31 -19.57 17.49
CA TYR A 142 -7.01 -20.19 16.20
C TYR A 142 -7.49 -21.64 16.12
N ARG A 143 -7.19 -22.46 17.14
CA ARG A 143 -7.60 -23.87 17.20
C ARG A 143 -9.12 -24.02 17.26
N LEU A 144 -9.79 -23.21 18.07
CA LEU A 144 -11.24 -23.24 18.19
C LEU A 144 -11.92 -22.81 16.89
N ALA A 145 -11.49 -21.69 16.30
CA ALA A 145 -11.98 -21.18 15.03
C ALA A 145 -11.77 -22.19 13.90
N GLY A 146 -10.59 -22.82 13.84
CA GLY A 146 -10.30 -23.88 12.87
C GLY A 146 -11.20 -25.10 13.04
N LYS A 147 -11.47 -25.54 14.28
CA LYS A 147 -12.38 -26.65 14.58
C LYS A 147 -13.82 -26.30 14.19
N ALA A 148 -14.29 -25.11 14.55
CA ALA A 148 -15.60 -24.60 14.15
C ALA A 148 -15.74 -24.54 12.62
N GLY A 149 -14.72 -24.04 11.92
CA GLY A 149 -14.67 -24.01 10.47
C GLY A 149 -14.82 -25.40 9.83
N ARG A 150 -14.13 -26.42 10.35
CA ARG A 150 -14.29 -27.82 9.88
C ARG A 150 -15.70 -28.35 10.09
N VAL A 151 -16.31 -28.05 11.24
CA VAL A 151 -17.69 -28.46 11.55
C VAL A 151 -18.68 -27.78 10.60
N VAL A 152 -18.53 -26.47 10.35
CA VAL A 152 -19.38 -25.73 9.40
C VAL A 152 -19.24 -26.29 8.00
N MET A 153 -18.02 -26.54 7.51
CA MET A 153 -17.82 -27.14 6.18
C MET A 153 -18.44 -28.55 6.07
N LYS A 154 -18.44 -29.33 7.15
CA LYS A 154 -18.99 -30.69 7.15
C LYS A 154 -20.52 -30.72 7.20
N TYR A 155 -21.14 -29.89 8.05
CA TYR A 155 -22.58 -29.98 8.34
C TYR A 155 -23.41 -28.86 7.71
N ALA A 156 -22.80 -27.74 7.35
CA ALA A 156 -23.45 -26.60 6.71
C ALA A 156 -22.66 -26.13 5.48
N PRO A 157 -22.39 -27.01 4.49
CA PRO A 157 -21.62 -26.64 3.30
C PRO A 157 -22.26 -25.48 2.53
N PHE A 158 -23.60 -25.34 2.55
CA PHE A 158 -24.31 -24.21 1.93
C PHE A 158 -23.88 -22.84 2.48
N ALA A 159 -23.37 -22.75 3.71
CA ALA A 159 -22.90 -21.50 4.31
C ALA A 159 -21.59 -21.01 3.68
N VAL A 160 -20.79 -21.92 3.10
CA VAL A 160 -19.51 -21.61 2.43
C VAL A 160 -19.58 -21.78 0.90
N ASN A 161 -20.47 -22.64 0.41
CA ASN A 161 -20.70 -22.99 -0.99
C ASN A 161 -21.82 -22.13 -1.61
N ASN A 162 -21.73 -20.81 -1.46
CA ASN A 162 -22.73 -19.90 -2.01
C ASN A 162 -22.10 -18.74 -2.77
N GLY A 163 -22.91 -18.03 -3.56
CA GLY A 163 -22.46 -16.91 -4.38
C GLY A 163 -21.99 -15.68 -3.61
N LEU A 164 -22.20 -15.62 -2.29
CA LEU A 164 -21.70 -14.55 -1.43
C LEU A 164 -20.24 -14.78 -1.02
N ASN A 165 -19.72 -16.01 -1.13
CA ASN A 165 -18.30 -16.32 -0.93
C ASN A 165 -17.52 -16.08 -2.24
N PRO A 166 -16.72 -15.00 -2.37
CA PRO A 166 -15.99 -14.72 -3.60
C PRO A 166 -14.95 -15.79 -3.92
N TRP A 167 -14.44 -16.51 -2.91
CA TRP A 167 -13.47 -17.57 -3.10
C TRP A 167 -14.10 -18.80 -3.79
N TYR A 168 -15.37 -19.10 -3.49
CA TYR A 168 -16.11 -20.23 -4.06
C TYR A 168 -16.60 -19.99 -5.49
N LYS A 169 -16.73 -18.74 -5.95
CA LYS A 169 -17.25 -18.42 -7.30
C LYS A 169 -16.47 -19.09 -8.44
N HIS A 170 -15.19 -19.35 -8.23
CA HIS A 170 -14.29 -19.92 -9.25
C HIS A 170 -13.50 -21.12 -8.73
N ARG A 171 -13.89 -21.68 -7.57
CA ARG A 171 -13.15 -22.76 -6.89
C ARG A 171 -14.10 -23.67 -6.12
N ASP A 172 -13.83 -24.95 -6.14
CA ASP A 172 -14.53 -25.91 -5.28
C ASP A 172 -13.99 -25.83 -3.85
N MET A 173 -14.88 -25.99 -2.86
CA MET A 173 -14.47 -26.13 -1.47
C MET A 173 -13.85 -27.52 -1.26
N PRO A 174 -12.66 -27.62 -0.65
CA PRO A 174 -12.05 -28.90 -0.34
C PRO A 174 -12.88 -29.66 0.69
N GLU A 175 -12.79 -30.99 0.67
CA GLU A 175 -13.40 -31.81 1.72
C GLU A 175 -12.81 -31.47 3.09
N PRO A 176 -13.64 -31.27 4.13
CA PRO A 176 -13.15 -30.93 5.46
C PRO A 176 -12.34 -32.11 6.04
N PRO A 177 -11.07 -31.90 6.43
CA PRO A 177 -10.26 -32.97 7.01
C PRO A 177 -10.84 -33.39 8.37
N LYS A 178 -10.67 -34.67 8.74
CA LYS A 178 -11.19 -35.22 10.01
C LYS A 178 -10.61 -34.51 11.24
N GLU A 179 -9.34 -34.14 11.17
CA GLU A 179 -8.60 -33.44 12.22
C GLU A 179 -7.63 -32.42 11.60
N SER A 180 -7.25 -31.43 12.39
CA SER A 180 -6.17 -30.50 12.01
C SER A 180 -4.80 -31.14 12.18
N PHE A 181 -3.79 -30.62 11.47
CA PHE A 181 -2.40 -31.05 11.66
C PHE A 181 -1.96 -31.00 13.13
N GLY A 182 -2.36 -29.95 13.87
CA GLY A 182 -2.03 -29.83 15.30
C GLY A 182 -2.79 -30.78 16.23
N GLU A 183 -3.92 -31.35 15.80
CA GLU A 183 -4.60 -32.44 16.52
C GLU A 183 -3.91 -33.77 16.22
N TRP A 184 -3.68 -34.07 14.94
CA TRP A 184 -2.93 -35.25 14.51
C TRP A 184 -1.55 -35.32 15.15
N TYR A 185 -0.80 -34.21 15.16
CA TYR A 185 0.56 -34.15 15.71
C TYR A 185 0.56 -34.50 17.20
N ARG A 186 -0.40 -33.96 17.97
CA ARG A 186 -0.52 -34.28 19.40
C ARG A 186 -0.91 -35.73 19.66
N LYS A 187 -1.67 -36.33 18.76
CA LYS A 187 -2.09 -37.74 18.89
C LYS A 187 -0.96 -38.72 18.54
N ASN A 188 -0.08 -38.36 17.61
CA ASN A 188 0.89 -39.30 17.01
C ASN A 188 2.35 -39.03 17.37
N ARG A 189 2.72 -37.79 17.72
CA ARG A 189 4.12 -37.38 17.89
C ARG A 189 4.38 -36.48 19.11
N GLY A 190 3.38 -36.22 19.95
CA GLY A 190 3.51 -35.35 21.14
C GLY A 190 2.26 -35.25 21.97
#